data_AF-A0A7G8UZH1-F1
#
_entry.id   AF-A0A7G8UZH1-F1
#
_cell.length_a   1.000
_cell.length_b   1.000
_cell.length_c   1.000
_cell.angle_alpha   90.00
_cell.angle_beta   90.00
_cell.angle_gamma   90.00
#
_symmetry.space_group_name_H-M   'P 1'
#
loop_
_entity.id
_entity.type
_entity.pdbx_description
1 polymer ?
#
loop_
_entity_poly.entity_id
_entity_poly.type
_entity_poly.pdbx_seq_one_letter_code
_entity_poly.pdbx_strand_id
1 'polypeptide(L)' 'MSYKVTKFELVFKGKPVAVTVHSVTDGEEINHIVSMDDYENFEIRMTPENKWKADSDTGISEDLLTLITDHYQAP' A
#
# COMPACT_ATOMS: atom_id res chain seq x y z
N MET A 1 1.06 8.56 18.17
CA MET A 1 1.70 8.05 16.96
C MET A 1 1.93 6.54 17.10
N SER A 2 1.23 5.74 16.29
CA SER A 2 1.42 4.29 16.21
C SER A 2 2.01 3.95 14.84
N TYR A 3 2.93 3.00 14.80
CA TYR A 3 3.57 2.56 13.57
C TYR A 3 3.47 1.04 13.46
N LYS A 4 2.94 0.56 12.33
CA LYS A 4 2.80 -0.86 12.03
C LYS A 4 3.38 -1.13 10.65
N VAL A 5 4.22 -2.15 10.57
CA VAL A 5 4.76 -2.63 9.30
C VAL A 5 4.15 -3.99 9.01
N THR A 6 3.58 -4.12 7.83
CA THR A 6 3.03 -5.38 7.34
C THR A 6 3.77 -5.74 6.06
N LYS A 7 4.35 -6.94 6.02
CA LYS A 7 5.09 -7.46 4.86
C LYS A 7 4.37 -8.69 4.34
N PHE A 8 4.17 -8.74 3.03
CA PHE A 8 3.55 -9.87 2.35
C PHE A 8 4.05 -9.95 0.92
N GLU A 9 4.01 -11.13 0.33
CA GLU A 9 4.31 -11.34 -1.08
C GLU A 9 3.02 -11.49 -1.87
N LEU A 10 2.98 -10.87 -3.04
CA LEU A 10 1.90 -10.98 -4.02
C LEU A 10 2.44 -11.58 -5.30
N VAL A 11 1.61 -12.24 -6.09
CA VAL A 11 1.98 -12.67 -7.45
C VAL A 11 1.31 -11.74 -8.44
N PHE A 12 2.08 -10.85 -9.07
CA PHE A 12 1.60 -9.94 -10.11
C PHE A 12 2.21 -10.30 -11.45
N LYS A 13 1.36 -10.53 -12.47
CA LYS A 13 1.79 -10.94 -13.83
C LYS A 13 2.71 -12.18 -13.84
N GLY A 14 2.52 -13.11 -12.90
CA GLY A 14 3.30 -14.33 -12.78
C GLY A 14 4.68 -14.16 -12.14
N LYS A 15 5.00 -12.97 -11.59
CA LYS A 15 6.20 -12.73 -10.80
C LYS A 15 5.83 -12.49 -9.33
N PRO A 16 6.60 -13.03 -8.36
CA PRO A 16 6.46 -12.63 -6.97
C PRO A 16 6.90 -11.18 -6.81
N VAL A 17 6.11 -10.41 -6.09
CA VAL A 17 6.35 -9.02 -5.74
C VAL A 17 6.25 -8.92 -4.23
N ALA A 18 7.37 -8.62 -3.57
CA ALA A 18 7.40 -8.38 -2.14
C ALA A 18 6.83 -6.99 -1.87
N VAL A 19 5.77 -6.91 -1.05
CA VAL A 19 5.10 -5.67 -0.68
C VAL A 19 5.28 -5.43 0.81
N THR A 20 5.73 -4.22 1.15
CA THR A 20 5.84 -3.73 2.52
C THR A 20 4.92 -2.53 2.68
N VAL A 21 3.94 -2.63 3.56
CA VAL A 21 3.03 -1.56 3.93
C VAL A 21 3.41 -1.02 5.30
N HIS A 22 3.73 0.26 5.34
CA HIS A 22 4.08 1.02 6.53
C HIS A 22 2.88 1.89 6.92
N SER A 23 2.09 1.45 7.89
CA SER A 23 0.99 2.24 8.47
C SER A 23 1.52 3.14 9.58
N VAL A 24 1.32 4.44 9.43
CA VAL A 24 1.58 5.46 10.44
C VAL A 24 0.25 6.08 10.85
N THR A 25 -0.15 5.87 12.09
CA THR A 25 -1.35 6.49 12.68
C THR A 25 -0.92 7.66 13.55
N ASP A 26 -1.36 8.87 13.20
CA ASP A 26 -1.17 10.08 13.99
C ASP A 26 -2.53 10.76 14.26
N GLY A 27 -3.02 10.62 15.49
CA GLY A 27 -4.37 11.08 15.84
C GLY A 27 -5.47 10.33 15.08
N GLU A 28 -6.27 11.05 14.30
CA GLU A 28 -7.33 10.51 13.43
C GLU A 28 -6.81 10.20 12.01
N GLU A 29 -5.58 10.60 11.67
CA GLU A 29 -5.00 10.39 10.35
C GLU A 29 -4.21 9.08 10.31
N ILE A 30 -4.47 8.25 9.29
CA ILE A 30 -3.72 7.02 9.03
C ILE A 30 -3.09 7.10 7.65
N ASN A 31 -1.77 7.25 7.62
CA ASN A 31 -0.97 7.25 6.40
C ASN A 31 -0.41 5.86 6.14
N HIS A 32 -0.40 5.41 4.88
CA HIS A 32 0.15 4.13 4.48
C HIS A 32 1.23 4.33 3.42
N ILE A 33 2.48 4.02 3.73
CA ILE A 33 3.56 4.07 2.74
C ILE A 33 3.77 2.65 2.23
N VAL A 34 3.69 2.45 0.92
CA VAL A 34 3.87 1.13 0.31
C VAL A 34 5.17 1.10 -0.47
N SER A 35 5.98 0.11 -0.14
CA SER A 35 7.26 -0.17 -0.75
C SER A 35 7.21 -1.54 -1.39
N MET A 36 7.67 -1.66 -2.63
CA MET A 36 7.79 -2.93 -3.31
C MET A 36 9.19 -3.11 -3.87
N ASP A 37 9.74 -4.31 -3.76
CA ASP A 37 10.97 -4.64 -4.49
C ASP A 37 10.67 -4.58 -6.00
N ASP A 38 11.57 -3.97 -6.78
CA ASP A 38 11.45 -3.66 -8.22
C ASP A 38 10.49 -2.52 -8.63
N TYR A 39 9.82 -1.82 -7.71
CA TYR A 39 9.01 -0.63 -8.02
C TYR A 39 9.44 0.59 -7.19
N GLU A 40 9.19 1.79 -7.71
CA GLU A 40 9.40 3.01 -6.92
C GLU A 40 8.46 3.02 -5.71
N ASN A 41 8.99 3.45 -4.56
CA ASN A 41 8.19 3.60 -3.35
C ASN A 41 7.09 4.64 -3.57
N PHE A 42 5.90 4.35 -3.09
CA PHE A 42 4.77 5.25 -3.24
C PHE A 42 3.95 5.38 -1.97
N GLU A 43 3.45 6.59 -1.76
CA GLU A 43 2.56 6.88 -0.65
C GLU A 43 1.12 6.55 -1.08
N ILE A 44 0.43 5.79 -0.24
CA ILE A 44 -1.00 5.56 -0.38
C ILE A 44 -1.71 6.22 0.78
N ARG A 45 -2.61 7.14 0.46
CA ARG A 45 -3.47 7.73 1.48
C ARG A 45 -4.76 6.95 1.55
N MET A 46 -5.14 6.59 2.77
CA MET A 46 -6.45 6.03 3.04
C MET A 46 -7.39 7.22 3.21
N THR A 47 -8.26 7.45 2.22
CA THR A 47 -9.26 8.52 2.34
C THR A 47 -10.28 8.15 3.43
N PRO A 48 -11.04 9.11 3.97
CA PRO A 48 -12.14 8.85 4.90
C PRO A 48 -13.21 7.88 4.34
N GLU A 49 -13.21 7.60 3.04
CA GLU A 49 -14.04 6.58 2.39
C GLU A 49 -13.42 5.17 2.39
N ASN A 50 -12.32 4.94 3.11
CA ASN A 50 -11.53 3.70 3.08
C ASN A 50 -11.02 3.31 1.69
N LYS A 51 -10.93 4.26 0.76
CA LYS A 51 -10.39 4.00 -0.58
C LYS A 51 -8.90 4.31 -0.58
N TRP A 52 -8.11 3.30 -0.89
CA TRP A 52 -6.68 3.42 -1.12
C TRP A 52 -6.47 4.13 -2.43
N LYS A 53 -5.90 5.33 -2.37
CA LYS A 53 -5.56 6.10 -3.56
C LYS A 53 -4.06 6.28 -3.61
N ALA A 54 -3.42 5.65 -4.59
CA ALA A 54 -2.03 5.96 -4.89
C ALA A 54 -1.94 7.35 -5.54
N ASP A 55 -0.85 8.05 -5.27
CA ASP A 55 -0.61 9.34 -5.90
C ASP A 55 -0.40 9.17 -7.42
N SER A 56 -0.81 10.15 -8.21
CA SER A 56 -0.93 10.03 -9.68
C SER A 56 0.41 9.82 -10.40
N ASP A 57 1.53 10.13 -9.74
CA ASP A 57 2.89 10.02 -10.29
C ASP A 57 3.61 8.71 -9.92
N THR A 58 2.93 7.77 -9.25
CA THR A 58 3.59 6.62 -8.60
C THR A 58 3.93 5.45 -9.52
N GLY A 59 3.60 5.54 -10.81
CA GLY A 59 3.94 4.52 -11.82
C GLY A 59 3.29 3.15 -11.61
N ILE A 60 2.49 2.96 -10.54
CA ILE A 60 1.80 1.70 -10.27
C ILE A 60 0.55 1.59 -11.14
N SER A 61 0.27 0.37 -11.63
CA SER A 61 -1.01 0.08 -12.28
C SER A 61 -2.13 -0.03 -11.25
N GLU A 62 -3.34 0.44 -11.59
CA GLU A 62 -4.55 0.28 -10.76
C GLU A 62 -4.84 -1.19 -10.38
N ASP A 63 -4.50 -2.15 -11.26
CA ASP A 63 -4.60 -3.58 -10.95
C ASP A 63 -3.74 -3.99 -9.76
N LEU A 64 -2.49 -3.51 -9.71
CA LEU A 64 -1.55 -3.81 -8.63
C LEU A 64 -1.98 -3.14 -7.33
N LEU A 65 -2.45 -1.90 -7.41
CA LEU A 65 -3.06 -1.21 -6.28
C LEU A 65 -4.23 -2.02 -5.73
N THR A 66 -5.17 -2.44 -6.58
CA THR A 66 -6.32 -3.25 -6.20
C THR A 66 -5.89 -4.55 -5.52
N LEU A 67 -4.88 -5.22 -6.06
CA LEU A 67 -4.36 -6.49 -5.52
C LEU A 67 -3.72 -6.32 -4.13
N ILE A 68 -2.97 -5.23 -3.93
CA ILE A 68 -2.40 -4.87 -2.63
C ILE A 68 -3.52 -4.59 -1.62
N THR A 69 -4.55 -3.86 -2.03
CA THR A 69 -5.64 -3.44 -1.15
C THR A 69 -6.59 -4.57 -0.78
N ASP A 70 -6.82 -5.51 -1.69
CA ASP A 70 -7.64 -6.70 -1.45
C ASP A 70 -6.93 -7.65 -0.47
N HIS A 71 -5.61 -7.78 -0.63
CA HIS A 71 -4.79 -8.62 0.24
C HIS A 71 -4.47 -7.95 1.59
N TYR A 72 -4.35 -6.62 1.61
CA TYR A 72 -4.15 -5.84 2.82
C TYR A 72 -5.50 -5.57 3.48
N GLN A 73 -5.97 -6.54 4.26
CA GLN A 73 -7.05 -6.29 5.20
C GLN A 73 -6.53 -5.36 6.29
N ALA A 74 -6.88 -4.08 6.18
CA ALA A 74 -6.69 -3.13 7.28
C ALA A 74 -7.35 -3.72 8.54
N PRO A 75 -6.65 -3.70 9.70
CA PRO A 75 -7.20 -4.20 10.96
C PRO A 75 -8.42 -3.40 11.43
#